data_AF-A0A2V7XVZ9-F1
#
_entry.id   AF-A0A2V7XVZ9-F1
#
_cell.length_a   1.000
_cell.length_b   1.000
_cell.length_c   1.000
_cell.angle_alpha   90.00
_cell.angle_beta   90.00
_cell.angle_gamma   90.00
#
_symmetry.space_group_name_H-M   'P 1'
#
loop_
_entity.id
_entity.type
_entity.pdbx_description
1 polymer ?
#
loop_
_entity_poly.entity_id
_entity_poly.type
_entity_poly.pdbx_seq_one_letter_code
_entity_poly.pdbx_strand_id
1 'polypeptide(L)'
;MSDIEFRAVTTRSVAQVKSALETEIRSRLPGERIKKFWEGDVFRLVGMGADGRIEVSDGEIRAHATLKPPLSLMKGRVEQGLRETVAAAAGPQAAAAARSAEPSAPASPLEAAAGEGMPREELDTPMASEAGGQADVP
;
A
#
# COMPACT_ATOMS: atom_id res chain seq x y z
N MET A 1 -23.29 -5.18 -12.35
CA MET A 1 -23.24 -5.23 -10.87
C MET A 1 -21.77 -5.31 -10.52
N SER A 2 -21.28 -4.46 -9.63
CA SER A 2 -19.85 -4.38 -9.32
C SER A 2 -19.65 -4.77 -7.87
N ASP A 3 -18.66 -5.62 -7.61
CA ASP A 3 -18.28 -6.01 -6.26
C ASP A 3 -16.91 -5.44 -5.91
N ILE A 4 -16.72 -5.11 -4.63
CA ILE A 4 -15.51 -4.53 -4.08
C ILE A 4 -15.24 -5.25 -2.76
N GLU A 5 -14.11 -5.93 -2.68
CA GLU A 5 -13.60 -6.48 -1.42
C GLU A 5 -12.27 -5.79 -1.07
N PHE A 6 -12.12 -5.47 0.21
CA PHE A 6 -10.92 -4.85 0.75
C PHE A 6 -10.60 -5.44 2.12
N ARG A 7 -9.32 -5.60 2.42
CA ARG A 7 -8.84 -6.08 3.72
C ARG A 7 -7.71 -5.18 4.21
N ALA A 8 -7.74 -4.86 5.50
CA ALA A 8 -6.69 -4.08 6.14
C ALA A 8 -6.34 -4.68 7.50
N VAL A 9 -5.04 -4.80 7.76
CA VAL A 9 -4.53 -5.16 9.08
C VAL A 9 -4.58 -3.92 9.97
N THR A 10 -4.98 -4.10 11.23
CA THR A 10 -5.01 -3.03 12.22
C THR A 10 -4.42 -3.50 13.54
N THR A 11 -3.71 -2.61 14.24
CA THR A 11 -3.23 -2.85 15.61
C THR A 11 -4.18 -2.24 16.66
N ARG A 12 -5.30 -1.66 16.22
CA ARG A 12 -6.30 -1.06 17.09
C ARG A 12 -7.28 -2.13 17.56
N SER A 13 -7.79 -1.94 18.78
CA SER A 13 -8.88 -2.75 19.31
C SER A 13 -10.15 -2.57 18.48
N VAL A 14 -10.99 -3.59 18.46
CA VAL A 14 -12.29 -3.58 17.77
C VAL A 14 -13.11 -2.32 18.14
N ALA A 15 -13.21 -1.97 19.43
CA ALA A 15 -13.95 -0.78 19.88
C ALA A 15 -13.41 0.55 19.29
N GLN A 16 -12.08 0.68 19.19
CA GLN A 16 -11.44 1.86 18.58
C GLN A 16 -11.71 1.93 17.09
N VAL A 17 -11.63 0.79 16.39
CA VAL A 17 -11.95 0.70 14.96
C VAL A 17 -13.41 1.05 14.71
N LYS A 18 -14.35 0.52 15.51
CA LYS A 18 -15.79 0.82 15.40
C LYS A 18 -16.05 2.32 15.53
N SER A 19 -15.48 2.94 16.57
CA SER A 19 -15.61 4.38 16.82
C SER A 19 -15.02 5.24 15.69
N ALA A 20 -13.86 4.84 15.16
CA ALA A 20 -13.21 5.54 14.05
C ALA A 20 -13.98 5.39 12.74
N LEU A 21 -14.48 4.19 12.43
CA LEU A 21 -15.34 3.94 11.26
C LEU A 21 -16.60 4.79 11.31
N GLU A 22 -17.29 4.84 12.45
CA GLU A 22 -18.50 5.65 12.60
C GLU A 22 -18.24 7.14 12.38
N THR A 23 -17.10 7.64 12.87
CA THR A 23 -16.69 9.04 12.68
C THR A 23 -16.43 9.35 11.22
N GLU A 24 -15.62 8.52 10.54
CA GLU A 24 -15.30 8.70 9.12
C GLU A 24 -16.53 8.56 8.22
N ILE A 25 -17.38 7.55 8.46
CA ILE A 25 -18.59 7.30 7.67
C ILE A 25 -19.63 8.41 7.87
N ARG A 26 -19.72 8.98 9.07
CA ARG A 26 -20.58 10.13 9.35
C ARG A 26 -20.10 11.38 8.61
N SER A 27 -18.78 11.60 8.57
CA SER A 27 -18.16 12.71 7.85
C SER A 27 -18.34 12.59 6.33
N ARG A 28 -18.08 11.41 5.76
CA ARG A 28 -18.07 11.18 4.30
C ARG A 28 -19.45 10.98 3.68
N LEU A 29 -20.40 10.41 4.42
CA LEU A 29 -21.75 10.12 3.94
C LEU A 29 -22.81 10.84 4.79
N PRO A 30 -22.88 12.19 4.74
CA PRO A 30 -23.93 12.94 5.43
C PRO A 30 -25.26 12.72 4.69
N GLY A 31 -26.18 11.97 5.30
CA GLY A 31 -27.53 11.79 4.75
C GLY A 31 -28.27 10.56 5.27
N GLU A 32 -29.60 10.69 5.40
CA GLU A 32 -30.53 9.63 5.85
C GLU A 32 -30.87 8.60 4.76
N ARG A 33 -30.39 8.78 3.53
CA ARG A 33 -30.70 7.89 2.40
C ARG A 33 -29.95 6.55 2.42
N ILE A 34 -29.01 6.38 3.35
CA ILE A 34 -28.25 5.16 3.57
C ILE A 34 -28.51 4.71 5.01
N LYS A 35 -29.10 3.52 5.16
CA LYS A 35 -29.26 2.88 6.46
C LYS A 35 -27.91 2.39 6.93
N LYS A 36 -27.53 2.76 8.15
CA LYS A 36 -26.25 2.43 8.77
C LYS A 36 -26.53 1.82 10.13
N PHE A 37 -26.06 0.61 10.37
CA PHE A 37 -26.26 -0.05 11.65
C PHE A 37 -25.17 -1.09 11.91
N TRP A 38 -24.89 -1.33 13.18
CA TRP A 38 -24.03 -2.42 13.62
C TRP A 38 -24.87 -3.69 13.82
N GLU A 39 -24.34 -4.81 13.35
CA GLU A 39 -24.81 -6.16 13.61
C GLU A 39 -23.64 -6.92 14.26
N GLY A 40 -23.54 -6.83 15.59
CA GLY A 40 -22.36 -7.30 16.32
C GLY A 40 -21.10 -6.51 15.93
N ASP A 41 -20.12 -7.19 15.33
CA ASP A 41 -18.86 -6.60 14.83
C ASP A 41 -18.86 -6.34 13.31
N VAL A 42 -20.05 -6.37 12.73
CA VAL A 42 -20.27 -6.09 11.31
C VAL A 42 -21.03 -4.77 11.16
N PHE A 43 -20.45 -3.81 10.45
CA PHE A 43 -21.12 -2.57 10.09
C PHE A 43 -21.80 -2.70 8.73
N ARG A 44 -23.12 -2.53 8.69
CA ARG A 44 -23.93 -2.64 7.47
C ARG A 44 -24.32 -1.25 6.98
N LEU A 45 -24.06 -0.99 5.70
CA LEU A 45 -24.47 0.22 4.99
C LEU A 45 -25.36 -0.17 3.82
N VAL A 46 -26.65 0.12 3.86
CA VAL A 46 -27.58 -0.24 2.78
C VAL A 46 -28.33 0.99 2.32
N GLY A 47 -28.17 1.37 1.06
CA GLY A 47 -28.91 2.50 0.48
C GLY A 47 -28.36 2.98 -0.85
N MET A 48 -29.16 3.77 -1.56
CA MET A 48 -28.81 4.38 -2.85
C MET A 48 -28.29 3.40 -3.93
N GLY A 49 -28.63 2.12 -3.84
CA GLY A 49 -28.14 1.09 -4.77
C GLY A 49 -26.78 0.50 -4.40
N ALA A 50 -26.27 0.75 -3.19
CA ALA A 50 -25.10 0.08 -2.63
C ALA A 50 -25.49 -0.77 -1.41
N ASP A 51 -24.87 -1.95 -1.29
CA ASP A 51 -24.89 -2.80 -0.09
C ASP A 51 -23.44 -2.96 0.38
N GLY A 52 -23.09 -2.30 1.47
CA GLY A 52 -21.78 -2.32 2.09
C GLY A 52 -21.81 -3.07 3.42
N ARG A 53 -20.75 -3.82 3.68
CA ARG A 53 -20.51 -4.57 4.91
C ARG A 53 -19.06 -4.38 5.32
N ILE A 54 -18.80 -3.97 6.57
CA ILE A 54 -17.45 -3.86 7.12
C ILE A 54 -17.38 -4.73 8.36
N GLU A 55 -16.67 -5.83 8.28
CA GLU A 55 -16.42 -6.75 9.38
C GLU A 55 -15.15 -6.33 10.10
N VAL A 56 -15.24 -6.16 11.41
CA VAL A 56 -14.11 -5.82 12.27
C VAL A 56 -13.78 -7.05 13.10
N SER A 57 -12.53 -7.48 13.07
CA SER A 57 -12.01 -8.57 13.88
C SER A 57 -10.73 -8.12 14.57
N ASP A 58 -10.27 -8.87 15.55
CA ASP A 58 -9.00 -8.57 16.21
C ASP A 58 -7.86 -8.67 15.20
N GLY A 59 -7.15 -7.56 14.97
CA GLY A 59 -6.06 -7.50 14.00
C GLY A 59 -6.46 -7.21 12.54
N GLU A 60 -7.75 -7.26 12.16
CA GLU A 60 -8.17 -7.18 10.76
C GLU A 60 -9.51 -6.47 10.55
N ILE A 61 -9.62 -5.74 9.44
CA ILE A 61 -10.86 -5.14 8.95
C ILE A 61 -11.11 -5.67 7.54
N ARG A 62 -12.28 -6.26 7.31
CA ARG A 62 -12.73 -6.69 5.98
C ARG A 62 -13.90 -5.83 5.53
N ALA A 63 -13.77 -5.15 4.41
CA ALA A 63 -14.84 -4.36 3.82
C ALA A 63 -15.28 -4.99 2.51
N HIS A 64 -16.57 -5.16 2.35
CA HIS A 64 -17.22 -5.67 1.15
C HIS A 64 -18.31 -4.69 0.73
N ALA A 65 -18.37 -4.35 -0.56
CA ALA A 65 -19.40 -3.46 -1.07
C ALA A 65 -19.86 -3.89 -2.45
N THR A 66 -21.16 -4.14 -2.58
CA THR A 66 -21.81 -4.47 -3.83
C THR A 66 -22.58 -3.26 -4.34
N LEU A 67 -22.25 -2.81 -5.55
CA LEU A 67 -22.82 -1.65 -6.20
C LEU A 67 -23.75 -2.06 -7.35
N LYS A 68 -25.00 -1.60 -7.28
CA LYS A 68 -25.99 -1.71 -8.36
C LYS A 68 -25.88 -0.52 -9.32
N PRO A 69 -26.33 -0.66 -10.58
CA PRO A 69 -26.37 0.47 -11.52
C PRO A 69 -27.27 1.60 -11.00
N PRO A 70 -26.93 2.89 -11.21
CA PRO A 70 -25.78 3.41 -11.97
C PRO A 70 -24.48 3.50 -11.16
N LEU A 71 -24.48 3.27 -9.85
CA LEU A 71 -23.29 3.36 -8.99
C LEU A 71 -22.18 2.39 -9.40
N SER A 72 -22.53 1.28 -10.06
CA SER A 72 -21.55 0.37 -10.67
C SER A 72 -20.57 1.10 -11.62
N LEU A 73 -20.98 2.19 -12.27
CA LEU A 73 -20.13 3.02 -13.15
C LEU A 73 -19.14 3.89 -12.37
N MET A 74 -19.42 4.17 -11.10
CA MET A 74 -18.58 4.96 -10.19
C MET A 74 -17.74 4.07 -9.27
N LYS A 75 -17.59 2.77 -9.58
CA LYS A 75 -16.87 1.78 -8.77
C LYS A 75 -15.55 2.31 -8.23
N GLY A 76 -14.70 2.89 -9.10
CA GLY A 76 -13.37 3.38 -8.70
C GLY A 76 -13.41 4.46 -7.61
N ARG A 77 -14.35 5.41 -7.71
CA ARG A 77 -14.51 6.46 -6.68
C ARG A 77 -15.02 5.87 -5.36
N VAL A 78 -15.96 4.92 -5.42
CA VAL A 78 -16.52 4.27 -4.23
C VAL A 78 -15.48 3.38 -3.56
N GLU A 79 -14.72 2.62 -4.34
CA GLU A 79 -13.61 1.77 -3.87
C GLU A 79 -12.53 2.61 -3.19
N GLN A 80 -12.11 3.72 -3.80
CA GLN A 80 -11.14 4.63 -3.21
C GLN A 80 -11.65 5.20 -1.89
N GLY A 81 -12.89 5.70 -1.85
CA GLY A 81 -13.48 6.24 -0.63
C GLY A 81 -13.61 5.20 0.49
N LEU A 82 -13.95 3.95 0.14
CA LEU A 82 -14.00 2.83 1.08
C LEU A 82 -12.61 2.51 1.63
N ARG A 83 -11.61 2.42 0.76
CA ARG A 83 -10.22 2.14 1.13
C ARG A 83 -9.66 3.19 2.07
N GLU A 84 -9.88 4.47 1.78
CA GLU A 84 -9.44 5.57 2.64
C GLU A 84 -10.14 5.54 4.00
N THR A 85 -11.44 5.26 4.03
CA THR A 85 -12.23 5.15 5.27
C THR A 85 -11.68 4.03 6.16
N VAL A 86 -11.43 2.85 5.57
CA VAL A 86 -10.89 1.71 6.30
C VAL A 86 -9.44 1.97 6.73
N ALA A 87 -8.61 2.57 5.89
CA ALA A 87 -7.23 2.91 6.24
C ALA A 87 -7.16 3.94 7.40
N ALA A 88 -8.02 4.96 7.37
CA ALA A 88 -8.12 5.94 8.46
C ALA A 88 -8.59 5.29 9.77
N ALA A 89 -9.55 4.36 9.69
CA ALA A 89 -10.02 3.61 10.85
C ALA A 89 -8.97 2.63 11.40
N ALA A 90 -8.25 1.94 10.52
CA ALA A 90 -7.17 1.01 10.86
C ALA A 90 -5.97 1.70 11.52
N GLY A 91 -5.76 2.99 11.23
CA GLY A 91 -4.71 3.82 11.79
C GLY A 91 -3.44 3.91 10.91
N PRO A 92 -2.47 4.77 11.31
CA PRO A 92 -1.32 5.15 10.49
C PRO A 92 -0.40 3.97 10.09
N GLN A 93 -0.48 2.83 10.76
CA GLN A 93 0.32 1.65 10.45
C GLN A 93 -0.23 0.80 9.28
N ALA A 94 -1.54 0.90 8.98
CA ALA A 94 -2.14 0.25 7.81
C ALA A 94 -1.67 0.87 6.48
N ALA A 95 -1.34 2.16 6.49
CA ALA A 95 -0.74 2.85 5.35
C ALA A 95 0.72 2.45 5.10
N ALA A 96 1.45 2.01 6.15
CA ALA A 96 2.80 1.47 6.03
C ALA A 96 2.80 0.02 5.53
N ALA A 97 1.90 -0.83 6.05
CA ALA A 97 1.78 -2.23 5.60
C ALA A 97 1.38 -2.36 4.11
N ALA A 98 0.54 -1.46 3.59
CA ALA A 98 0.21 -1.41 2.17
C ALA A 98 1.37 -0.97 1.26
N ARG A 99 2.44 -0.39 1.82
CA ARG A 99 3.71 -0.09 1.12
C ARG A 99 4.81 -1.12 1.38
N SER A 100 4.60 -2.05 2.32
CA SER A 100 5.57 -3.10 2.67
C SER A 100 5.19 -4.49 2.15
N ALA A 101 4.03 -4.63 1.51
CA ALA A 101 3.64 -5.83 0.77
C ALA A 101 4.15 -5.78 -0.68
N GLU A 102 5.45 -5.49 -0.85
CA GLU A 102 6.19 -6.02 -2.00
C GLU A 102 6.67 -7.44 -1.62
N PRO A 103 6.62 -8.40 -2.54
CA PRO A 103 6.71 -9.83 -2.22
C PRO A 103 8.07 -10.21 -1.63
N SER A 104 8.02 -11.15 -0.68
CA SER A 104 9.16 -11.75 -0.02
C SER A 104 10.17 -12.38 -0.99
N ALA A 105 11.43 -11.95 -0.84
CA ALA A 105 12.64 -12.78 -0.67
C ALA A 105 13.26 -13.50 -1.90
N PRO A 106 14.58 -13.82 -1.88
CA PRO A 106 15.42 -13.96 -0.68
C PRO A 106 16.75 -13.20 -0.65
N ALA A 107 17.19 -13.00 0.59
CA ALA A 107 18.54 -12.64 0.96
C ALA A 107 19.49 -13.83 0.73
N SER A 108 20.57 -13.53 0.01
CA SER A 108 21.95 -14.04 0.13
C SER A 108 22.25 -15.49 -0.30
N PRO A 109 23.43 -15.68 -0.91
CA PRO A 109 24.56 -16.03 -0.07
C PRO A 109 25.68 -14.99 -0.11
N LEU A 110 26.11 -14.65 1.10
CA LEU A 110 27.42 -14.15 1.43
C LEU A 110 28.44 -15.22 1.04
N GLU A 111 29.10 -15.07 -0.11
CA GLU A 111 30.40 -15.72 -0.35
C GLU A 111 31.22 -14.88 -1.33
N ALA A 112 32.04 -13.99 -0.77
CA ALA A 112 33.20 -13.41 -1.44
C ALA A 112 34.23 -13.09 -0.36
N ALA A 113 34.59 -14.12 0.41
CA ALA A 113 35.79 -14.09 1.23
C ALA A 113 36.97 -14.51 0.35
N ALA A 114 37.84 -13.54 0.12
CA ALA A 114 39.28 -13.59 -0.10
C ALA A 114 39.97 -14.97 -0.16
N GLY A 115 40.83 -15.10 -1.16
CA GLY A 115 41.91 -16.09 -1.28
C GLY A 115 42.53 -15.95 -2.67
N GLU A 116 43.36 -14.94 -2.92
CA GLU A 116 44.80 -14.95 -2.66
C GLU A 116 45.57 -15.93 -3.57
N GLY A 117 46.49 -15.36 -4.36
CA GLY A 117 47.31 -16.02 -5.38
C GLY A 117 47.82 -14.96 -6.37
N MET A 118 48.64 -13.98 -5.95
CA MET A 118 50.12 -14.01 -5.97
C MET A 118 50.73 -13.95 -7.39
N PRO A 119 51.94 -13.40 -7.57
CA PRO A 119 52.36 -12.03 -7.28
C PRO A 119 53.10 -11.41 -8.50
N ARG A 120 53.59 -10.19 -8.28
CA ARG A 120 54.39 -9.31 -9.16
C ARG A 120 55.63 -9.97 -9.78
N GLU A 121 55.87 -9.64 -11.04
CA GLU A 121 57.15 -9.43 -11.75
C GLU A 121 56.74 -9.13 -13.21
N GLU A 122 57.40 -8.35 -14.06
CA GLU A 122 58.51 -7.41 -14.02
C GLU A 122 58.62 -6.93 -15.50
N LEU A 123 58.99 -5.65 -15.71
CA LEU A 123 59.63 -5.07 -16.90
C LEU A 123 59.20 -5.53 -18.32
N ASP A 124 58.71 -4.60 -19.15
CA ASP A 124 59.54 -4.03 -20.23
C ASP A 124 58.83 -2.83 -20.90
N THR A 125 59.57 -1.75 -21.11
CA THR A 125 59.26 -0.57 -21.94
C THR A 125 60.26 -0.66 -23.10
N PRO A 126 59.97 -0.37 -24.40
CA PRO A 126 59.74 1.03 -24.81
C PRO A 126 59.02 1.32 -26.15
N MET A 127 58.86 2.64 -26.42
CA MET A 127 58.77 3.32 -27.74
C MET A 127 57.42 3.23 -28.51
N ALA A 128 56.97 4.24 -29.26
CA ALA A 128 57.40 5.62 -29.52
C ALA A 128 56.32 6.36 -30.35
N SER A 129 56.52 7.68 -30.46
CA SER A 129 56.08 8.59 -31.54
C SER A 129 54.66 9.17 -31.43
N GLU A 130 54.50 10.37 -30.85
CA GLU A 130 54.76 11.72 -31.44
C GLU A 130 53.58 12.24 -32.30
N ALA A 131 52.97 13.37 -31.89
CA ALA A 131 53.20 14.68 -32.52
C ALA A 131 52.02 15.68 -32.34
N GLY A 132 52.37 16.91 -31.95
CA GLY A 132 51.61 18.17 -32.13
C GLY A 132 50.79 18.60 -30.90
N GLY A 133 51.13 19.63 -30.12
CA GLY A 133 51.72 20.95 -30.45
C GLY A 133 50.62 22.00 -30.30
N GLN A 134 50.37 22.57 -29.11
CA GLN A 134 51.06 23.68 -28.43
C GLN A 134 50.36 25.05 -28.59
N ALA A 135 50.15 25.68 -27.43
CA ALA A 135 50.09 27.12 -27.10
C ALA A 135 48.92 27.93 -27.71
N ASP A 136 48.47 29.05 -27.14
CA ASP A 136 49.05 29.93 -26.14
C ASP A 136 47.95 30.76 -25.48
N VAL A 137 48.19 31.18 -24.24
CA VAL A 137 47.34 32.07 -23.43
C VAL A 137 48.05 33.41 -23.31
N PRO A 138 47.33 34.53 -23.24
CA PRO A 138 47.66 35.53 -22.21
C PRO A 138 46.54 35.71 -21.18
#